data_AF-A0AAD4JWM9-F1
#
_entry.id   AF-A0AAD4JWM9-F1
#
_cell.length_a   1.000
_cell.length_b   1.000
_cell.length_c   1.000
_cell.angle_alpha   90.00
_cell.angle_beta   90.00
_cell.angle_gamma   90.00
#
_symmetry.space_group_name_H-M   'P 1'
#
loop_
_entity.id
_entity.type
_entity.pdbx_description
1 polymer ?
#
loop_
_entity_poly.entity_id
_entity_poly.type
_entity_poly.pdbx_seq_one_letter_code
_entity_poly.pdbx_strand_id
1 'polypeptide(L)'
;NMQCLRLRRVLPRLMPMRYYSKKIEIPEEVMDEMEEGFLNLCRSDSRSLLKKYLTRDLFDELKEKTTPTYKSNLYDCTRSGMCNFNSKVGIYAADPEAYKTFAKIFDPIIEEYHGFKKVNKHPAACFGYGSDFPDLDPERRFIISTRIRCARSLEGFPFNPMLTHCDYAQIQTTVCRAFDRLCGDFSGKYFPICGMKDKVKNKLVCDRLLFRDDDPFLEQAQAFRFWPLGRGLFMNRYRSFLVWVNEEDHVRIISMETGGDLGRVYERMIVGVESLAHEMKFAHDSHLGNLNFCPTNLGTSIRASVLMRLPSITSDDKVVEMAKKHNLQVRGSRGENTVAESGVYDISNKRRMGSTEYQIISEMYEGVRALIEAECQACRD
;
A
#
# COMPACT_ATOMS: atom_id res chain seq x y z
N ASN A 1 65.29 27.32 32.98
CA ASN A 1 63.95 27.36 32.34
C ASN A 1 64.10 27.23 30.84
N MET A 2 63.53 26.14 30.31
CA MET A 2 63.14 25.87 28.92
C MET A 2 64.19 25.78 27.81
N GLN A 3 64.47 24.52 27.46
CA GLN A 3 64.84 24.02 26.13
C GLN A 3 63.83 24.46 25.07
N CYS A 4 64.30 24.89 23.89
CA CYS A 4 63.47 25.05 22.68
C CYS A 4 63.88 23.99 21.64
N LEU A 5 63.18 22.85 21.66
CA LEU A 5 63.25 21.80 20.65
C LEU A 5 62.48 22.24 19.38
N ARG A 6 63.17 22.31 18.25
CA ARG A 6 62.55 22.43 16.91
C ARG A 6 61.94 21.08 16.52
N LEU A 7 60.62 20.93 16.64
CA LEU A 7 59.86 19.83 16.04
C LEU A 7 59.61 20.13 14.55
N ARG A 8 60.32 19.43 13.66
CA ARG A 8 59.95 19.32 12.24
C ARG A 8 58.62 18.55 12.16
N ARG A 9 57.54 19.22 11.77
CA ARG A 9 56.28 18.57 11.36
C ARG A 9 56.51 17.86 10.04
N VAL A 10 56.63 16.53 10.08
CA VAL A 10 56.48 15.67 8.90
C VAL A 10 54.98 15.51 8.67
N LEU A 11 54.44 16.22 7.68
CA LEU A 11 53.11 15.95 7.13
C LEU A 11 53.19 14.65 6.32
N PRO A 12 52.44 13.59 6.65
CA PRO A 12 52.30 12.47 5.73
C PRO A 12 51.52 12.96 4.51
N ARG A 13 52.10 12.83 3.31
CA ARG A 13 51.36 12.94 2.06
C ARG A 13 50.23 11.90 2.12
N LEU A 14 48.99 12.35 2.28
CA LEU A 14 47.81 11.54 2.00
C LEU A 14 47.87 11.13 0.53
N MET A 15 48.25 9.87 0.29
CA MET A 15 48.00 9.25 -1.00
C MET A 15 46.48 9.22 -1.22
N PRO A 16 45.97 9.56 -2.40
CA PRO A 16 44.56 9.34 -2.71
C PRO A 16 44.32 7.84 -2.67
N MET A 17 43.58 7.36 -1.66
CA MET A 17 42.99 6.03 -1.68
C MET A 17 42.10 5.97 -2.92
N ARG A 18 42.59 5.33 -3.98
CA ARG A 18 41.73 4.85 -5.06
C ARG A 18 40.82 3.81 -4.41
N TYR A 19 39.63 4.24 -4.01
CA TYR A 19 38.53 3.32 -3.76
C TYR A 19 38.29 2.58 -5.08
N TYR A 20 38.88 1.40 -5.22
CA TYR A 20 38.42 0.43 -6.18
C TYR A 20 36.99 0.08 -5.76
N SER A 21 36.01 0.67 -6.45
CA SER A 21 34.62 0.25 -6.34
C SER A 21 34.58 -1.19 -6.85
N LYS A 22 34.66 -2.18 -5.94
CA LYS A 22 34.22 -3.53 -6.26
C LYS A 22 32.77 -3.37 -6.70
N LYS A 23 32.48 -3.71 -7.96
CA LYS A 23 31.11 -3.86 -8.45
C LYS A 23 30.45 -4.81 -7.44
N ILE A 24 29.43 -4.34 -6.73
CA ILE A 24 28.70 -5.20 -5.79
C ILE A 24 27.93 -6.16 -6.68
N GLU A 25 28.44 -7.38 -6.76
CA GLU A 25 27.84 -8.46 -7.55
C GLU A 25 26.76 -9.13 -6.71
N ILE A 26 25.63 -9.43 -7.35
CA ILE A 26 24.56 -10.23 -6.75
C ILE A 26 25.14 -11.62 -6.47
N PRO A 27 24.93 -12.21 -5.28
CA PRO A 27 25.45 -13.54 -4.97
C PRO A 27 24.99 -14.58 -6.01
N GLU A 28 25.88 -15.50 -6.38
CA GLU A 28 25.61 -16.53 -7.40
C GLU A 28 24.37 -17.37 -7.05
N GLU A 29 24.18 -17.73 -5.79
CA GLU A 29 22.99 -18.44 -5.30
C GLU A 29 21.68 -17.67 -5.56
N VAL A 30 21.70 -16.34 -5.40
CA VAL A 30 20.53 -15.48 -5.68
C VAL A 30 20.28 -15.39 -7.18
N MET A 31 21.33 -15.38 -8.00
CA MET A 31 21.20 -15.42 -9.46
C MET A 31 20.59 -16.74 -9.94
N ASP A 32 21.01 -17.86 -9.35
CA ASP A 32 20.48 -19.19 -9.66
C ASP A 32 19.00 -19.32 -9.27
N GLU A 33 18.63 -18.91 -8.05
CA GLU A 33 17.22 -18.86 -7.61
C GLU A 33 16.37 -17.99 -8.54
N MET A 34 16.89 -16.84 -8.95
CA MET A 34 16.18 -15.90 -9.82
C MET A 34 15.98 -16.47 -11.23
N GLU A 35 16.98 -17.15 -11.80
CA GLU A 35 16.86 -17.85 -13.09
C GLU A 35 15.87 -19.01 -13.01
N GLU A 36 15.94 -19.82 -11.95
CA GLU A 36 15.00 -20.91 -11.73
C GLU A 36 13.56 -20.39 -11.58
N GLY A 37 13.37 -19.34 -10.77
CA GLY A 37 12.09 -18.68 -10.56
C GLY A 37 11.50 -18.12 -11.86
N PHE A 38 12.34 -17.52 -12.71
CA PHE A 38 11.93 -17.05 -14.03
C PHE A 38 11.50 -18.20 -14.95
N LEU A 39 12.28 -19.28 -15.00
CA LEU A 39 11.96 -20.47 -15.81
C LEU A 39 10.65 -21.13 -15.36
N ASN A 40 10.43 -21.23 -14.04
CA ASN A 40 9.20 -21.77 -13.47
C ASN A 40 7.99 -20.88 -13.80
N LEU A 41 8.14 -19.56 -13.70
CA LEU A 41 7.11 -18.62 -14.11
C LEU A 41 6.74 -18.79 -15.59
N CYS A 42 7.73 -18.94 -16.48
CA CYS A 42 7.51 -19.17 -17.90
C CYS A 42 6.73 -20.47 -18.18
N ARG A 43 7.06 -21.55 -17.46
CA ARG A 43 6.43 -22.88 -17.61
C ARG A 43 5.04 -22.96 -16.98
N SER A 44 4.73 -22.12 -15.99
CA SER A 44 3.44 -22.09 -15.30
C SER A 44 2.28 -21.68 -16.21
N ASP A 45 1.04 -21.83 -15.74
CA ASP A 45 -0.17 -21.29 -16.37
C ASP A 45 -0.54 -19.87 -15.87
N SER A 46 0.38 -19.21 -15.17
CA SER A 46 0.15 -17.88 -14.59
C SER A 46 -0.38 -16.88 -15.63
N ARG A 47 -1.30 -16.03 -15.19
CA ARG A 47 -1.84 -14.88 -15.95
C ARG A 47 -1.43 -13.53 -15.35
N SER A 48 -0.38 -13.54 -14.52
CA SER A 48 0.12 -12.36 -13.84
C SER A 48 0.66 -11.31 -14.82
N LEU A 49 0.53 -10.03 -14.45
CA LEU A 49 1.18 -8.94 -15.19
C LEU A 49 2.70 -9.10 -15.23
N LEU A 50 3.31 -9.63 -14.16
CA LEU A 50 4.72 -9.99 -14.14
C LEU A 50 5.07 -10.91 -15.30
N LYS A 51 4.40 -12.06 -15.43
CA LYS A 51 4.69 -13.02 -16.51
C LYS A 51 4.45 -12.42 -17.89
N LYS A 52 3.42 -11.58 -18.02
CA LYS A 52 3.08 -10.93 -19.29
C LYS A 52 4.21 -10.03 -19.79
N TYR A 53 4.86 -9.29 -18.90
CA TYR A 53 5.84 -8.26 -19.28
C TYR A 53 7.30 -8.63 -19.06
N LEU A 54 7.60 -9.56 -18.16
CA LEU A 54 8.96 -10.04 -17.93
C LEU A 54 9.32 -11.08 -19.00
N THR A 55 9.77 -10.61 -20.17
CA THR A 55 10.30 -11.46 -21.23
C THR A 55 11.72 -11.93 -20.90
N ARG A 56 12.22 -12.96 -21.61
CA ARG A 56 13.62 -13.41 -21.44
C ARG A 56 14.62 -12.28 -21.68
N ASP A 57 14.46 -11.53 -22.77
CA ASP A 57 15.35 -10.41 -23.09
C ASP A 57 15.35 -9.34 -22.00
N LEU A 58 14.16 -9.01 -21.45
CA LEU A 58 14.05 -8.03 -20.39
C LEU A 58 14.64 -8.55 -19.08
N PHE A 59 14.40 -9.82 -18.76
CA PHE A 59 14.98 -10.48 -17.60
C PHE A 59 16.51 -10.46 -17.66
N ASP A 60 17.10 -10.86 -18.79
CA ASP A 60 18.56 -10.86 -18.97
C ASP A 60 19.15 -9.43 -18.89
N GLU A 61 18.41 -8.43 -19.34
CA GLU A 61 18.83 -7.03 -19.20
C GLU A 61 18.80 -6.50 -17.76
N LEU A 62 17.87 -7.00 -16.93
CA LEU A 62 17.60 -6.49 -15.59
C LEU A 62 18.25 -7.30 -14.47
N LYS A 63 18.54 -8.60 -14.69
CA LYS A 63 18.94 -9.54 -13.64
C LYS A 63 20.21 -9.15 -12.88
N GLU A 64 21.15 -8.45 -13.52
CA GLU A 64 22.39 -7.99 -12.87
C GLU A 64 22.29 -6.59 -12.24
N LYS A 65 21.15 -5.90 -12.38
CA LYS A 65 20.99 -4.53 -11.88
C LYS A 65 20.65 -4.52 -10.39
N THR A 66 21.18 -3.53 -9.69
CA THR A 66 20.86 -3.23 -8.28
C THR A 66 20.52 -1.76 -8.10
N THR A 67 19.67 -1.46 -7.12
CA THR A 67 19.35 -0.07 -6.78
C THR A 67 20.57 0.64 -6.16
N PRO A 68 20.78 1.95 -6.43
CA PRO A 68 21.96 2.67 -5.97
C PRO A 68 22.18 2.65 -4.45
N THR A 69 21.14 2.88 -3.65
CA THR A 69 21.27 3.10 -2.21
C THR A 69 21.11 1.81 -1.43
N TYR A 70 20.00 1.09 -1.64
CA TYR A 70 19.62 -0.07 -0.83
C TYR A 70 20.14 -1.39 -1.39
N LYS A 71 20.67 -1.39 -2.63
CA LYS A 71 21.20 -2.58 -3.31
C LYS A 71 20.17 -3.69 -3.51
N SER A 72 18.89 -3.35 -3.58
CA SER A 72 17.87 -4.32 -3.95
C SER A 72 18.02 -4.71 -5.43
N ASN A 73 17.68 -5.94 -5.75
CA ASN A 73 17.80 -6.52 -7.09
C ASN A 73 16.43 -6.87 -7.69
N LEU A 74 16.42 -7.40 -8.91
CA LEU A 74 15.20 -7.79 -9.60
C LEU A 74 14.43 -8.88 -8.83
N TYR A 75 15.14 -9.85 -8.27
CA TYR A 75 14.52 -10.96 -7.54
C TYR A 75 13.78 -10.47 -6.29
N ASP A 76 14.33 -9.53 -5.53
CA ASP A 76 13.64 -8.90 -4.40
C ASP A 76 12.28 -8.30 -4.82
N CYS A 77 12.18 -7.85 -6.06
CA CYS A 77 10.96 -7.28 -6.61
C CYS A 77 9.98 -8.35 -7.16
N THR A 78 10.49 -9.43 -7.76
CA THR A 78 9.69 -10.39 -8.54
C THR A 78 9.44 -11.72 -7.86
N ARG A 79 10.12 -12.02 -6.74
CA ARG A 79 10.06 -13.32 -6.03
C ARG A 79 8.63 -13.79 -5.77
N SER A 80 7.77 -12.88 -5.30
CA SER A 80 6.36 -13.21 -5.03
C SER A 80 5.62 -13.78 -6.24
N GLY A 81 5.76 -13.19 -7.42
CA GLY A 81 5.13 -13.69 -8.64
C GLY A 81 5.81 -14.93 -9.23
N MET A 82 7.12 -15.10 -8.98
CA MET A 82 7.87 -16.30 -9.37
C MET A 82 7.52 -17.52 -8.50
N CYS A 83 7.04 -17.31 -7.27
CA CYS A 83 6.62 -18.38 -6.36
C CYS A 83 5.10 -18.59 -6.31
N ASN A 84 4.29 -17.55 -6.58
CA ASN A 84 2.83 -17.60 -6.52
C ASN A 84 2.20 -17.36 -7.91
N PHE A 85 2.01 -18.43 -8.69
CA PHE A 85 1.53 -18.33 -10.07
C PHE A 85 0.08 -17.84 -10.22
N ASN A 86 -0.71 -17.89 -9.15
CA ASN A 86 -2.06 -17.32 -9.09
C ASN A 86 -2.09 -15.79 -8.85
N SER A 87 -0.93 -15.13 -8.79
CA SER A 87 -0.83 -13.67 -8.66
C SER A 87 -1.52 -12.95 -9.83
N LYS A 88 -2.25 -11.86 -9.52
CA LYS A 88 -2.77 -10.95 -10.56
C LYS A 88 -1.68 -10.02 -11.09
N VAL A 89 -0.87 -9.45 -10.20
CA VAL A 89 0.23 -8.54 -10.56
C VAL A 89 1.57 -9.26 -10.49
N GLY A 90 1.99 -9.72 -9.30
CA GLY A 90 3.17 -10.57 -9.12
C GLY A 90 4.49 -9.83 -8.89
N ILE A 91 4.50 -8.50 -8.79
CA ILE A 91 5.70 -7.71 -8.52
C ILE A 91 5.45 -6.71 -7.39
N TYR A 92 6.48 -6.47 -6.58
CA TYR A 92 6.56 -5.44 -5.54
C TYR A 92 7.85 -4.63 -5.73
N ALA A 93 7.88 -3.37 -5.33
CA ALA A 93 9.13 -2.62 -5.29
C ALA A 93 9.87 -2.97 -3.99
N ALA A 94 11.15 -3.31 -4.03
CA ALA A 94 11.90 -3.60 -2.79
C ALA A 94 12.34 -2.32 -2.05
N ASP A 95 12.45 -1.20 -2.76
CA ASP A 95 12.71 0.14 -2.23
C ASP A 95 12.17 1.23 -3.19
N PRO A 96 12.15 2.52 -2.80
CA PRO A 96 11.69 3.60 -3.66
C PRO A 96 12.46 3.75 -5.01
N GLU A 97 13.74 3.42 -5.05
CA GLU A 97 14.59 3.51 -6.25
C GLU A 97 14.32 2.37 -7.25
N ALA A 98 13.74 1.27 -6.79
CA ALA A 98 13.36 0.12 -7.63
C ALA A 98 12.40 0.53 -8.75
N TYR A 99 11.47 1.44 -8.50
CA TYR A 99 10.58 1.99 -9.52
C TYR A 99 11.31 2.68 -10.67
N LYS A 100 12.52 3.23 -10.41
CA LYS A 100 13.36 3.86 -11.44
C LYS A 100 14.33 2.87 -12.07
N THR A 101 15.00 2.06 -11.24
CA THR A 101 16.01 1.08 -11.67
C THR A 101 15.41 0.00 -12.56
N PHE A 102 14.22 -0.48 -12.19
CA PHE A 102 13.47 -1.52 -12.91
C PHE A 102 12.25 -0.94 -13.63
N ALA A 103 12.30 0.35 -14.02
CA ALA A 103 11.19 1.03 -14.72
C ALA A 103 10.70 0.27 -15.96
N LYS A 104 11.59 -0.44 -16.66
CA LYS A 104 11.23 -1.23 -17.86
C LYS A 104 10.21 -2.35 -17.59
N ILE A 105 10.12 -2.87 -16.36
CA ILE A 105 9.08 -3.83 -15.95
C ILE A 105 7.96 -3.15 -15.16
N PHE A 106 8.26 -2.13 -14.33
CA PHE A 106 7.24 -1.43 -13.56
C PHE A 106 6.32 -0.57 -14.42
N ASP A 107 6.85 0.24 -15.33
CA ASP A 107 6.07 1.17 -16.18
C ASP A 107 4.93 0.45 -16.94
N PRO A 108 5.16 -0.65 -17.69
CA PRO A 108 4.07 -1.32 -18.41
C PRO A 108 3.05 -1.99 -17.47
N ILE A 109 3.48 -2.50 -16.31
CA ILE A 109 2.58 -3.07 -15.30
C ILE A 109 1.70 -1.98 -14.68
N ILE A 110 2.27 -0.83 -14.36
CA ILE A 110 1.56 0.34 -13.84
C ILE A 110 0.57 0.87 -14.89
N GLU A 111 0.98 0.94 -16.15
CA GLU A 111 0.12 1.36 -17.25
C GLU A 111 -1.06 0.40 -17.44
N GLU A 112 -0.84 -0.91 -17.44
CA GLU A 112 -1.95 -1.87 -17.58
C GLU A 112 -2.90 -1.87 -16.38
N TYR A 113 -2.38 -1.79 -15.16
CA TYR A 113 -3.22 -1.82 -13.96
C TYR A 113 -4.00 -0.52 -13.75
N HIS A 114 -3.34 0.64 -13.92
CA HIS A 114 -3.93 1.95 -13.60
C HIS A 114 -4.40 2.74 -14.83
N GLY A 115 -4.01 2.35 -16.04
CA GLY A 115 -4.15 3.20 -17.23
C GLY A 115 -3.22 4.43 -17.20
N PHE A 116 -2.14 4.38 -16.39
CA PHE A 116 -1.26 5.50 -16.12
C PHE A 116 0.08 5.34 -16.85
N LYS A 117 0.29 6.16 -17.88
CA LYS A 117 1.45 6.09 -18.78
C LYS A 117 2.64 6.84 -18.22
N LYS A 118 3.84 6.50 -18.68
CA LYS A 118 5.10 7.19 -18.36
C LYS A 118 5.08 8.70 -18.61
N VAL A 119 4.32 9.17 -19.59
CA VAL A 119 4.17 10.60 -19.92
C VAL A 119 3.23 11.35 -18.97
N ASN A 120 2.39 10.63 -18.22
CA ASN A 120 1.48 11.24 -17.26
C ASN A 120 2.26 11.72 -16.02
N LYS A 121 1.62 12.54 -15.20
CA LYS A 121 2.11 12.90 -13.88
C LYS A 121 0.96 12.79 -12.90
N HIS A 122 1.21 12.18 -11.75
CA HIS A 122 0.21 12.13 -10.69
C HIS A 122 -0.03 13.58 -10.23
N PRO A 123 -1.29 14.03 -10.11
CA PRO A 123 -1.57 15.38 -9.64
C PRO A 123 -1.05 15.57 -8.21
N ALA A 124 -0.81 16.81 -7.82
CA ALA A 124 -0.55 17.14 -6.43
C ALA A 124 -1.75 16.74 -5.55
N ALA A 125 -1.46 16.41 -4.29
CA ALA A 125 -2.49 16.03 -3.33
C ALA A 125 -3.57 17.13 -3.23
N CYS A 126 -4.82 16.71 -3.31
CA CYS A 126 -5.97 17.61 -3.22
C CYS A 126 -7.12 16.84 -2.57
N PHE A 127 -7.29 17.07 -1.26
CA PHE A 127 -8.29 16.39 -0.45
C PHE A 127 -9.68 17.03 -0.54
N GLY A 128 -9.78 18.34 -0.80
CA GLY A 128 -11.05 19.05 -0.65
C GLY A 128 -11.56 18.97 0.79
N TYR A 129 -12.88 18.92 0.98
CA TYR A 129 -13.49 18.82 2.30
C TYR A 129 -14.46 17.65 2.39
N GLY A 130 -14.49 16.96 3.53
CA GLY A 130 -15.47 15.91 3.77
C GLY A 130 -16.91 16.45 3.76
N SER A 131 -17.12 17.72 4.10
CA SER A 131 -18.43 18.39 4.05
C SER A 131 -19.03 18.47 2.65
N ASP A 132 -18.23 18.28 1.59
CA ASP A 132 -18.69 18.26 0.21
C ASP A 132 -19.48 16.99 -0.12
N PHE A 133 -19.48 15.99 0.78
CA PHE A 133 -20.11 14.69 0.61
C PHE A 133 -21.15 14.41 1.72
N PRO A 134 -22.38 14.96 1.63
CA PRO A 134 -23.45 14.71 2.60
C PRO A 134 -23.79 13.23 2.77
N ASP A 135 -24.30 12.81 3.94
CA ASP A 135 -24.64 11.41 4.20
C ASP A 135 -25.56 10.81 3.11
N LEU A 136 -25.07 9.75 2.46
CA LEU A 136 -25.72 9.07 1.32
C LEU A 136 -26.93 8.25 1.76
N ASP A 137 -26.99 7.83 3.02
CA ASP A 137 -28.07 6.98 3.54
C ASP A 137 -28.38 7.32 5.01
N PRO A 138 -28.96 8.50 5.30
CA PRO A 138 -29.24 8.94 6.66
C PRO A 138 -30.20 8.01 7.41
N GLU A 139 -31.11 7.35 6.68
CA GLU A 139 -32.09 6.39 7.21
C GLU A 139 -31.49 4.99 7.42
N ARG A 140 -30.24 4.75 6.98
CA ARG A 140 -29.50 3.47 7.11
C ARG A 140 -30.23 2.28 6.50
N ARG A 141 -30.82 2.49 5.32
CA ARG A 141 -31.59 1.48 4.59
C ARG A 141 -30.73 0.56 3.74
N PHE A 142 -29.62 1.07 3.22
CA PHE A 142 -28.80 0.40 2.21
C PHE A 142 -27.37 0.20 2.70
N ILE A 143 -26.72 1.23 3.24
CA ILE A 143 -25.30 1.21 3.60
C ILE A 143 -25.13 0.69 5.03
N ILE A 144 -24.36 -0.39 5.16
CA ILE A 144 -24.02 -1.03 6.44
C ILE A 144 -22.83 -0.30 7.08
N SER A 145 -21.77 -0.07 6.31
CA SER A 145 -20.57 0.61 6.80
C SER A 145 -19.77 1.26 5.68
N THR A 146 -19.03 2.29 6.07
CA THR A 146 -18.13 3.03 5.19
C THR A 146 -16.72 2.96 5.74
N ARG A 147 -15.74 2.74 4.85
CA ARG A 147 -14.33 2.58 5.21
C ARG A 147 -13.44 3.20 4.14
N ILE A 148 -12.54 4.08 4.54
CA ILE A 148 -11.51 4.66 3.68
C ILE A 148 -10.14 4.29 4.26
N ARG A 149 -9.25 3.80 3.40
CA ARG A 149 -7.85 3.59 3.76
C ARG A 149 -6.90 4.24 2.76
N CYS A 150 -5.73 4.64 3.23
CA CYS A 150 -4.59 4.95 2.39
C CYS A 150 -3.32 4.29 2.94
N ALA A 151 -2.35 4.05 2.07
CA ALA A 151 -1.02 3.55 2.41
C ALA A 151 0.00 4.69 2.32
N ARG A 152 0.93 4.72 3.26
CA ARG A 152 2.09 5.61 3.22
C ARG A 152 3.34 4.86 3.64
N SER A 153 4.43 5.16 2.96
CA SER A 153 5.76 4.77 3.36
C SER A 153 6.54 5.98 3.84
N LEU A 154 7.36 5.80 4.86
CA LEU A 154 8.20 6.86 5.44
C LEU A 154 9.43 7.12 4.55
N GLU A 155 9.76 8.39 4.35
CA GLU A 155 10.98 8.81 3.65
C GLU A 155 12.24 8.34 4.42
N GLY A 156 13.26 7.91 3.68
CA GLY A 156 14.53 7.45 4.24
C GLY A 156 14.60 5.94 4.53
N PHE A 157 13.48 5.22 4.46
CA PHE A 157 13.42 3.77 4.63
C PHE A 157 13.14 3.08 3.29
N PRO A 158 13.74 1.89 3.03
CA PRO A 158 13.30 1.06 1.92
C PRO A 158 11.98 0.36 2.27
N PHE A 159 11.46 -0.50 1.39
CA PHE A 159 10.28 -1.30 1.70
C PHE A 159 10.65 -2.62 2.37
N ASN A 160 9.63 -3.40 2.78
CA ASN A 160 9.81 -4.56 3.65
C ASN A 160 10.93 -5.55 3.29
N PRO A 161 11.19 -5.91 2.01
CA PRO A 161 12.24 -6.88 1.67
C PRO A 161 13.62 -6.40 2.11
N MET A 162 13.82 -5.09 2.21
CA MET A 162 15.11 -4.46 2.51
C MET A 162 15.16 -3.82 3.89
N LEU A 163 14.05 -3.82 4.65
CA LEU A 163 14.04 -3.36 6.03
C LEU A 163 14.89 -4.28 6.90
N THR A 164 15.79 -3.70 7.68
CA THR A 164 16.56 -4.39 8.72
C THR A 164 15.75 -4.52 10.01
N HIS A 165 16.23 -5.35 10.93
CA HIS A 165 15.67 -5.46 12.28
C HIS A 165 15.59 -4.09 12.98
N CYS A 166 16.61 -3.23 12.80
CA CYS A 166 16.61 -1.89 13.38
C CYS A 166 15.57 -0.97 12.73
N ASP A 167 15.38 -1.07 11.42
CA ASP A 167 14.43 -0.20 10.70
C ASP A 167 13.00 -0.43 11.17
N TYR A 168 12.57 -1.69 11.35
CA TYR A 168 11.24 -2.00 11.89
C TYR A 168 11.00 -1.32 13.25
N ALA A 169 11.99 -1.36 14.15
CA ALA A 169 11.90 -0.71 15.46
C ALA A 169 11.94 0.83 15.37
N GLN A 170 12.71 1.38 14.43
CA GLN A 170 12.79 2.83 14.20
C GLN A 170 11.50 3.39 13.61
N ILE A 171 10.91 2.71 12.62
CA ILE A 171 9.60 3.06 12.06
C ILE A 171 8.54 3.02 13.15
N GLN A 172 8.48 1.92 13.92
CA GLN A 172 7.55 1.82 15.05
C GLN A 172 7.71 2.99 16.02
N THR A 173 8.94 3.29 16.43
CA THR A 173 9.22 4.38 17.38
C THR A 173 8.79 5.73 16.82
N THR A 174 9.08 6.01 15.56
CA THR A 174 8.72 7.27 14.88
C THR A 174 7.20 7.43 14.82
N VAL A 175 6.50 6.38 14.42
CA VAL A 175 5.05 6.38 14.28
C VAL A 175 4.36 6.47 15.66
N CYS A 176 4.88 5.80 16.68
CA CYS A 176 4.37 5.93 18.06
C CYS A 176 4.50 7.36 18.61
N ARG A 177 5.60 8.07 18.34
CA ARG A 177 5.73 9.48 18.75
C ARG A 177 4.66 10.36 18.10
N ALA A 178 4.32 10.09 16.84
CA ALA A 178 3.24 10.79 16.16
C ALA A 178 1.88 10.47 16.79
N PHE A 179 1.65 9.23 17.23
CA PHE A 179 0.43 8.85 17.95
C PHE A 179 0.26 9.58 19.29
N ASP A 180 1.34 9.83 20.02
CA ASP A 180 1.31 10.58 21.28
C ASP A 180 0.87 12.04 21.11
N ARG A 181 0.94 12.58 19.88
CA ARG A 181 0.48 13.93 19.53
C ARG A 181 -0.99 13.98 19.12
N LEU A 182 -1.61 12.83 18.84
CA LEU A 182 -3.02 12.77 18.46
C LEU A 182 -3.92 13.10 19.65
N CYS A 183 -4.76 14.12 19.49
CA CYS A 183 -5.65 14.63 20.53
C CYS A 183 -7.12 14.51 20.12
N GLY A 184 -8.04 14.90 21.03
CA GLY A 184 -9.48 14.89 20.76
C GLY A 184 -9.99 13.49 20.37
N ASP A 185 -10.71 13.41 19.26
CA ASP A 185 -11.29 12.16 18.74
C ASP A 185 -10.26 11.21 18.10
N PHE A 186 -9.03 11.68 17.87
CA PHE A 186 -7.92 10.88 17.37
C PHE A 186 -7.09 10.24 18.49
N SER A 187 -7.27 10.68 19.74
CA SER A 187 -6.59 10.10 20.90
C SER A 187 -6.90 8.61 21.03
N GLY A 188 -5.84 7.81 21.21
CA GLY A 188 -5.91 6.37 21.10
C GLY A 188 -4.78 5.64 21.80
N LYS A 189 -4.70 4.34 21.54
CA LYS A 189 -3.63 3.49 22.07
C LYS A 189 -2.99 2.69 20.95
N TYR A 190 -1.69 2.50 21.06
CA TYR A 190 -0.93 1.58 20.23
C TYR A 190 -0.85 0.20 20.87
N PHE A 191 -1.12 -0.83 20.08
CA PHE A 191 -1.14 -2.23 20.45
C PHE A 191 -0.08 -2.97 19.60
N PRO A 192 1.15 -3.19 20.13
CA PRO A 192 2.14 -3.99 19.42
C PRO A 192 1.63 -5.44 19.26
N ILE A 193 1.93 -6.08 18.13
CA ILE A 193 1.68 -7.51 17.95
C ILE A 193 2.65 -8.33 18.82
N CYS A 194 3.89 -7.84 19.00
CA CYS A 194 4.84 -8.45 19.92
C CYS A 194 4.25 -8.50 21.35
N GLY A 195 4.09 -9.71 21.89
CA GLY A 195 3.48 -9.95 23.20
C GLY A 195 1.94 -9.97 23.21
N MET A 196 1.28 -9.78 22.07
CA MET A 196 -0.18 -9.90 21.97
C MET A 196 -0.59 -11.39 22.00
N LYS A 197 -1.55 -11.74 22.87
CA LYS A 197 -2.08 -13.11 22.92
C LYS A 197 -2.85 -13.43 21.63
N ASP A 198 -2.69 -14.65 21.10
CA ASP A 198 -3.35 -15.07 19.85
C ASP A 198 -4.87 -14.92 19.88
N LYS A 199 -5.52 -15.21 21.02
CA LYS A 199 -6.97 -15.00 21.18
C LYS A 199 -7.38 -13.55 20.95
N VAL A 200 -6.55 -12.58 21.37
CA VAL A 200 -6.79 -11.16 21.16
C VAL A 200 -6.51 -10.79 19.71
N LYS A 201 -5.38 -11.23 19.16
CA LYS A 201 -5.00 -11.04 17.74
C LYS A 201 -6.12 -11.51 16.81
N ASN A 202 -6.54 -12.76 16.97
CA ASN A 202 -7.58 -13.40 16.15
C ASN A 202 -8.91 -12.66 16.29
N LYS A 203 -9.27 -12.18 17.49
CA LYS A 203 -10.47 -11.35 17.66
C LYS A 203 -10.37 -10.03 16.90
N LEU A 204 -9.24 -9.32 16.97
CA LEU A 204 -9.04 -8.07 16.24
C LEU A 204 -9.06 -8.27 14.71
N VAL A 205 -8.55 -9.40 14.22
CA VAL A 205 -8.64 -9.78 12.80
C VAL A 205 -10.10 -10.07 12.41
N CYS A 206 -10.83 -10.86 13.21
CA CYS A 206 -12.25 -11.13 12.99
C CYS A 206 -13.10 -9.85 12.98
N ASP A 207 -12.81 -8.92 13.88
CA ASP A 207 -13.46 -7.61 13.98
C ASP A 207 -13.04 -6.65 12.84
N ARG A 208 -12.17 -7.09 11.91
CA ARG A 208 -11.60 -6.32 10.78
C ARG A 208 -10.80 -5.08 11.22
N LEU A 209 -10.27 -5.10 12.44
CA LEU A 209 -9.46 -4.02 13.02
C LEU A 209 -7.96 -4.24 12.80
N LEU A 210 -7.51 -5.49 12.77
CA LEU A 210 -6.10 -5.87 12.55
C LEU A 210 -5.94 -6.63 11.22
N PHE A 211 -4.75 -6.50 10.63
CA PHE A 211 -4.33 -7.27 9.46
C PHE A 211 -4.06 -8.74 9.78
N ARG A 212 -4.09 -9.56 8.72
CA ARG A 212 -3.74 -10.98 8.79
C ARG A 212 -2.22 -11.15 8.68
N ASP A 213 -1.73 -12.31 9.11
CA ASP A 213 -0.31 -12.68 9.12
C ASP A 213 -0.01 -13.97 8.33
N ASP A 214 -0.90 -14.32 7.40
CA ASP A 214 -0.86 -15.55 6.60
C ASP A 214 -1.03 -15.28 5.09
N ASP A 215 -0.62 -14.10 4.62
CA ASP A 215 -0.65 -13.76 3.19
C ASP A 215 0.56 -14.39 2.45
N PRO A 216 0.35 -15.38 1.57
CA PRO A 216 1.43 -16.07 0.87
C PRO A 216 2.16 -15.18 -0.15
N PHE A 217 1.50 -14.12 -0.65
CA PHE A 217 2.11 -13.18 -1.58
C PHE A 217 3.11 -12.30 -0.83
N LEU A 218 2.75 -11.81 0.36
CA LEU A 218 3.61 -11.01 1.22
C LEU A 218 4.77 -11.83 1.81
N GLU A 219 4.51 -13.09 2.20
CA GLU A 219 5.55 -14.03 2.65
C GLU A 219 6.65 -14.19 1.59
N GLN A 220 6.26 -14.51 0.34
CA GLN A 220 7.22 -14.67 -0.76
C GLN A 220 7.85 -13.35 -1.22
N ALA A 221 7.17 -12.23 -1.00
CA ALA A 221 7.75 -10.89 -1.17
C ALA A 221 8.66 -10.49 0.01
N GLN A 222 8.98 -11.40 0.94
CA GLN A 222 9.83 -11.12 2.11
C GLN A 222 9.29 -10.02 3.02
N ALA A 223 7.98 -9.80 3.04
CA ALA A 223 7.36 -8.75 3.84
C ALA A 223 7.24 -9.09 5.34
N PHE A 224 7.29 -10.38 5.69
CA PHE A 224 7.18 -10.87 7.07
C PHE A 224 8.54 -11.14 7.73
N ARG A 225 9.65 -10.65 7.15
CA ARG A 225 10.96 -10.71 7.81
C ARG A 225 10.89 -10.12 9.22
N PHE A 226 11.51 -10.82 10.18
CA PHE A 226 11.56 -10.46 11.60
C PHE A 226 10.20 -10.35 12.30
N TRP A 227 9.15 -11.01 11.79
CA TRP A 227 7.83 -10.98 12.42
C TRP A 227 7.87 -11.46 13.89
N PRO A 228 7.14 -10.82 14.83
CA PRO A 228 6.24 -9.66 14.69
C PRO A 228 6.90 -8.31 15.06
N LEU A 229 8.23 -8.19 14.99
CA LEU A 229 8.95 -6.99 15.42
C LEU A 229 8.48 -5.74 14.66
N GLY A 230 8.23 -4.65 15.39
CA GLY A 230 7.83 -3.38 14.80
C GLY A 230 6.38 -3.31 14.34
N ARG A 231 5.63 -4.43 14.39
CA ARG A 231 4.26 -4.51 13.90
C ARG A 231 3.25 -4.18 14.98
N GLY A 232 2.17 -3.52 14.59
CA GLY A 232 1.11 -3.18 15.53
C GLY A 232 -0.06 -2.45 14.93
N LEU A 233 -1.00 -2.15 15.82
CA LEU A 233 -2.24 -1.45 15.53
C LEU A 233 -2.35 -0.26 16.47
N PHE A 234 -2.46 0.94 15.93
CA PHE A 234 -3.03 2.06 16.66
C PHE A 234 -4.53 2.11 16.44
N MET A 235 -5.28 2.44 17.49
CA MET A 235 -6.73 2.62 17.41
C MET A 235 -7.18 3.71 18.38
N ASN A 236 -8.01 4.64 17.88
CA ASN A 236 -8.65 5.64 18.72
C ASN A 236 -9.70 5.01 19.66
N ARG A 237 -10.16 5.78 20.66
CA ARG A 237 -11.16 5.32 21.65
C ARG A 237 -12.48 4.84 21.03
N TYR A 238 -12.84 5.35 19.85
CA TYR A 238 -14.08 5.04 19.14
C TYR A 238 -13.96 3.89 18.14
N ARG A 239 -12.75 3.36 17.91
CA ARG A 239 -12.45 2.37 16.86
C ARG A 239 -12.83 2.83 15.44
N SER A 240 -12.86 4.14 15.23
CA SER A 240 -13.24 4.78 13.97
C SER A 240 -12.04 5.32 13.19
N PHE A 241 -10.88 5.40 13.83
CA PHE A 241 -9.59 5.72 13.23
C PHE A 241 -8.53 4.70 13.69
N LEU A 242 -7.90 4.05 12.72
CA LEU A 242 -6.89 3.01 12.95
C LEU A 242 -5.66 3.27 12.08
N VAL A 243 -4.50 2.85 12.58
CA VAL A 243 -3.26 2.83 11.80
C VAL A 243 -2.59 1.48 11.98
N TRP A 244 -2.44 0.74 10.90
CA TRP A 244 -1.58 -0.45 10.87
C TRP A 244 -0.14 -0.02 10.68
N VAL A 245 0.77 -0.64 11.41
CA VAL A 245 2.20 -0.33 11.38
C VAL A 245 2.97 -1.56 10.92
N ASN A 246 3.82 -1.39 9.90
CA ASN A 246 4.74 -2.39 9.35
C ASN A 246 4.10 -3.68 8.81
N GLU A 247 2.94 -3.59 8.15
CA GLU A 247 2.35 -4.72 7.42
C GLU A 247 2.87 -4.77 5.98
N GLU A 248 2.03 -4.49 4.98
CA GLU A 248 2.44 -4.42 3.56
C GLU A 248 3.19 -3.12 3.28
N ASP A 249 2.75 -2.02 3.89
CA ASP A 249 3.35 -0.70 3.82
C ASP A 249 3.73 -0.24 5.25
N HIS A 250 4.57 0.79 5.39
CA HIS A 250 5.05 1.23 6.72
C HIS A 250 3.88 1.67 7.60
N VAL A 251 2.94 2.43 7.03
CA VAL A 251 1.67 2.72 7.69
C VAL A 251 0.49 2.58 6.73
N ARG A 252 -0.59 2.00 7.22
CA ARG A 252 -1.90 1.99 6.54
C ARG A 252 -2.92 2.68 7.44
N ILE A 253 -3.32 3.87 7.02
CA ILE A 253 -4.20 4.78 7.77
C ILE A 253 -5.64 4.48 7.34
N ILE A 254 -6.52 4.25 8.31
CA ILE A 254 -7.87 3.75 8.10
C ILE A 254 -8.83 4.61 8.90
N SER A 255 -9.86 5.13 8.23
CA SER A 255 -11.04 5.70 8.85
C SER A 255 -12.25 4.86 8.49
N MET A 256 -13.10 4.54 9.47
CA MET A 256 -14.31 3.74 9.24
C MET A 256 -15.39 3.99 10.28
N GLU A 257 -16.64 3.74 9.91
CA GLU A 257 -17.78 3.70 10.82
C GLU A 257 -18.97 2.98 10.17
N THR A 258 -20.03 2.77 10.96
CA THR A 258 -21.29 2.23 10.45
C THR A 258 -22.11 3.33 9.75
N GLY A 259 -22.91 2.94 8.75
CA GLY A 259 -23.71 3.87 7.95
C GLY A 259 -22.98 4.47 6.74
N GLY A 260 -23.65 5.43 6.10
CA GLY A 260 -23.31 5.98 4.78
C GLY A 260 -22.62 7.35 4.77
N ASP A 261 -22.21 7.87 5.93
CA ASP A 261 -21.59 9.21 6.05
C ASP A 261 -20.13 9.19 5.56
N LEU A 262 -19.98 9.11 4.24
CA LEU A 262 -18.69 9.12 3.55
C LEU A 262 -17.88 10.37 3.88
N GLY A 263 -18.54 11.53 3.90
CA GLY A 263 -17.92 12.81 4.16
C GLY A 263 -17.21 12.83 5.51
N ARG A 264 -17.89 12.38 6.58
CA ARG A 264 -17.27 12.31 7.92
C ARG A 264 -16.15 11.30 7.99
N VAL A 265 -16.29 10.13 7.37
CA VAL A 265 -15.21 9.13 7.30
C VAL A 265 -14.00 9.70 6.58
N TYR A 266 -14.22 10.44 5.49
CA TYR A 266 -13.17 11.04 4.69
C TYR A 266 -12.46 12.18 5.42
N GLU A 267 -13.21 13.10 6.02
CA GLU A 267 -12.67 14.20 6.84
C GLU A 267 -11.76 13.65 7.94
N ARG A 268 -12.21 12.61 8.65
CA ARG A 268 -11.40 11.96 9.68
C ARG A 268 -10.14 11.31 9.12
N MET A 269 -10.18 10.79 7.89
CA MET A 269 -8.99 10.26 7.22
C MET A 269 -8.01 11.38 6.86
N ILE A 270 -8.50 12.50 6.30
CA ILE A 270 -7.70 13.68 5.94
C ILE A 270 -6.95 14.19 7.17
N VAL A 271 -7.68 14.54 8.23
CA VAL A 271 -7.09 15.07 9.47
C VAL A 271 -6.09 14.09 10.07
N GLY A 272 -6.38 12.79 10.01
CA GLY A 272 -5.47 11.74 10.47
C GLY A 272 -4.17 11.67 9.67
N VAL A 273 -4.25 11.72 8.33
CA VAL A 273 -3.07 11.74 7.45
C VAL A 273 -2.24 13.00 7.68
N GLU A 274 -2.88 14.17 7.71
CA GLU A 274 -2.20 15.44 7.93
C GLU A 274 -1.53 15.47 9.30
N SER A 275 -2.20 15.03 10.36
CA SER A 275 -1.63 14.97 11.71
C SER A 275 -0.38 14.11 11.77
N LEU A 276 -0.37 12.97 11.08
CA LEU A 276 0.81 12.12 11.00
C LEU A 276 1.93 12.77 10.15
N ALA A 277 1.57 13.43 9.05
CA ALA A 277 2.52 14.10 8.16
C ALA A 277 3.25 15.30 8.82
N HIS A 278 2.70 15.87 9.90
CA HIS A 278 3.39 16.89 10.70
C HIS A 278 4.59 16.33 11.48
N GLU A 279 4.54 15.04 11.85
CA GLU A 279 5.54 14.39 12.70
C GLU A 279 6.50 13.49 11.91
N MET A 280 6.12 13.07 10.70
CA MET A 280 6.94 12.22 9.82
C MET A 280 6.77 12.60 8.35
N LYS A 281 7.83 12.40 7.56
CA LYS A 281 7.78 12.62 6.11
C LYS A 281 7.43 11.34 5.37
N PHE A 282 6.52 11.45 4.41
CA PHE A 282 6.15 10.34 3.55
C PHE A 282 6.92 10.36 2.22
N ALA A 283 7.27 9.17 1.73
CA ALA A 283 7.94 8.97 0.47
C ALA A 283 6.99 9.29 -0.70
N HIS A 284 7.41 10.23 -1.55
CA HIS A 284 6.63 10.73 -2.66
C HIS A 284 7.51 10.92 -3.91
N ASP A 285 6.96 10.59 -5.09
CA ASP A 285 7.58 10.85 -6.38
C ASP A 285 6.66 11.71 -7.26
N SER A 286 7.23 12.68 -7.97
CA SER A 286 6.46 13.64 -8.80
C SER A 286 5.68 13.00 -9.96
N HIS A 287 6.07 11.81 -10.41
CA HIS A 287 5.38 11.06 -11.44
C HIS A 287 4.40 10.05 -10.83
N LEU A 288 4.81 9.31 -9.80
CA LEU A 288 4.05 8.19 -9.24
C LEU A 288 3.15 8.54 -8.04
N GLY A 289 3.27 9.74 -7.47
CA GLY A 289 2.56 10.12 -6.25
C GLY A 289 3.17 9.49 -5.00
N ASN A 290 2.34 9.06 -4.05
CA ASN A 290 2.82 8.37 -2.85
C ASN A 290 3.44 7.01 -3.24
N LEU A 291 4.66 6.76 -2.77
CA LEU A 291 5.37 5.51 -3.04
C LEU A 291 5.04 4.47 -1.98
N ASN A 292 4.65 3.28 -2.44
CA ASN A 292 4.23 2.16 -1.60
C ASN A 292 4.81 0.86 -2.13
N PHE A 293 4.77 -0.19 -1.31
CA PHE A 293 5.44 -1.47 -1.58
C PHE A 293 4.88 -2.15 -2.84
N CYS A 294 3.55 -2.19 -2.96
CA CYS A 294 2.88 -2.72 -4.14
C CYS A 294 2.60 -1.61 -5.18
N PRO A 295 2.88 -1.82 -6.48
CA PRO A 295 2.56 -0.83 -7.52
C PRO A 295 1.07 -0.51 -7.62
N THR A 296 0.20 -1.39 -7.13
CA THR A 296 -1.25 -1.18 -7.13
C THR A 296 -1.70 -0.12 -6.11
N ASN A 297 -0.85 0.25 -5.15
CA ASN A 297 -1.10 1.24 -4.11
C ASN A 297 -0.35 2.57 -4.35
N LEU A 298 0.15 2.82 -5.55
CA LEU A 298 0.73 4.11 -5.94
C LEU A 298 -0.33 5.21 -6.09
N GLY A 299 0.12 6.45 -6.30
CA GLY A 299 -0.74 7.63 -6.47
C GLY A 299 -1.30 8.13 -5.16
N THR A 300 -2.63 8.19 -5.06
CA THR A 300 -3.31 8.56 -3.81
C THR A 300 -3.20 7.45 -2.77
N SER A 301 -3.03 6.20 -3.23
CA SER A 301 -3.16 4.93 -2.48
C SER A 301 -4.54 4.73 -1.82
N ILE A 302 -5.52 5.59 -2.11
CA ILE A 302 -6.82 5.55 -1.45
C ILE A 302 -7.62 4.35 -1.96
N ARG A 303 -8.18 3.61 -1.00
CA ARG A 303 -9.31 2.71 -1.22
C ARG A 303 -10.45 3.13 -0.29
N ALA A 304 -11.42 3.83 -0.84
CA ALA A 304 -12.73 4.06 -0.26
C ALA A 304 -13.65 2.89 -0.63
N SER A 305 -14.38 2.38 0.37
CA SER A 305 -15.29 1.27 0.22
C SER A 305 -16.55 1.46 1.06
N VAL A 306 -17.69 1.09 0.51
CA VAL A 306 -18.95 0.93 1.25
C VAL A 306 -19.37 -0.53 1.21
N LEU A 307 -19.80 -1.05 2.35
CA LEU A 307 -20.51 -2.31 2.44
C LEU A 307 -22.00 -1.97 2.41
N MET A 308 -22.73 -2.38 1.37
CA MET A 308 -24.14 -2.02 1.21
C MET A 308 -24.99 -3.20 0.74
N ARG A 309 -26.30 -3.13 1.02
CA ARG A 309 -27.29 -4.12 0.64
C ARG A 309 -28.17 -3.58 -0.48
N LEU A 310 -28.31 -4.35 -1.56
CA LEU A 310 -29.10 -4.04 -2.75
C LEU A 310 -30.02 -5.23 -3.09
N PRO A 311 -31.07 -5.50 -2.29
CA PRO A 311 -31.89 -6.70 -2.45
C PRO A 311 -32.82 -6.70 -3.67
N SER A 312 -33.19 -5.53 -4.21
CA SER A 312 -34.15 -5.39 -5.31
C SER A 312 -33.46 -5.48 -6.68
N ILE A 313 -32.18 -5.12 -6.75
CA ILE A 313 -31.36 -5.41 -7.94
C ILE A 313 -30.96 -6.89 -7.93
N THR A 314 -31.80 -7.74 -8.54
CA THR A 314 -31.64 -9.21 -8.55
C THR A 314 -30.47 -9.74 -9.38
N SER A 315 -29.83 -8.89 -10.19
CA SER A 315 -28.72 -9.27 -11.07
C SER A 315 -27.40 -8.65 -10.58
N ASP A 316 -26.47 -9.51 -10.14
CA ASP A 316 -25.11 -9.12 -9.78
C ASP A 316 -24.40 -8.42 -10.94
N ASP A 317 -24.59 -8.90 -12.17
CA ASP A 317 -24.00 -8.30 -13.38
C ASP A 317 -24.47 -6.86 -13.59
N LYS A 318 -25.74 -6.57 -13.29
CA LYS A 318 -26.29 -5.21 -13.37
C LYS A 318 -25.62 -4.29 -12.34
N VAL A 319 -25.42 -4.76 -11.10
CA VAL A 319 -24.68 -4.01 -10.07
C VAL A 319 -23.25 -3.72 -10.52
N VAL A 320 -22.56 -4.74 -11.06
CA VAL A 320 -21.20 -4.62 -11.58
C VAL A 320 -21.13 -3.63 -12.74
N GLU A 321 -22.08 -3.66 -13.68
CA GLU A 321 -22.12 -2.74 -14.82
C GLU A 321 -22.34 -1.29 -14.37
N MET A 322 -23.28 -1.05 -13.44
CA MET A 322 -23.54 0.27 -12.88
C MET A 322 -22.32 0.82 -12.13
N ALA A 323 -21.69 0.01 -11.27
CA ALA A 323 -20.47 0.37 -10.56
C ALA A 323 -19.34 0.74 -11.52
N LYS A 324 -19.15 -0.03 -12.60
CA LYS A 324 -18.11 0.23 -13.61
C LYS A 324 -18.28 1.58 -14.31
N LYS A 325 -19.50 2.06 -14.52
CA LYS A 325 -19.77 3.39 -15.13
C LYS A 325 -19.19 4.54 -14.30
N HIS A 326 -19.00 4.33 -13.00
CA HIS A 326 -18.41 5.29 -12.06
C HIS A 326 -16.97 4.91 -11.66
N ASN A 327 -16.28 4.08 -12.44
CA ASN A 327 -14.93 3.56 -12.13
C ASN A 327 -14.85 2.83 -10.77
N LEU A 328 -15.95 2.22 -10.34
CA LEU A 328 -15.99 1.40 -9.14
C LEU A 328 -15.81 -0.08 -9.49
N GLN A 329 -15.43 -0.85 -8.48
CA GLN A 329 -15.34 -2.30 -8.51
C GLN A 329 -16.20 -2.89 -7.41
N VAL A 330 -16.81 -4.03 -7.70
CA VAL A 330 -17.67 -4.78 -6.78
C VAL A 330 -16.96 -6.04 -6.34
N ARG A 331 -16.99 -6.32 -5.04
CA ARG A 331 -16.47 -7.52 -4.38
C ARG A 331 -17.55 -8.10 -3.47
N GLY A 332 -17.43 -9.38 -3.11
CA GLY A 332 -18.28 -9.98 -2.09
C GLY A 332 -18.03 -9.39 -0.69
N SER A 333 -18.95 -9.69 0.23
CA SER A 333 -19.02 -9.10 1.58
C SER A 333 -17.78 -9.37 2.47
N ARG A 334 -16.94 -10.34 2.08
CA ARG A 334 -15.72 -10.75 2.79
C ARG A 334 -14.42 -10.25 2.14
N GLY A 335 -14.50 -9.49 1.03
CA GLY A 335 -13.35 -8.87 0.37
C GLY A 335 -13.01 -9.49 -0.99
N GLU A 336 -11.73 -9.39 -1.37
CA GLU A 336 -11.27 -9.77 -2.72
C GLU A 336 -11.53 -11.24 -3.05
N ASN A 337 -12.12 -11.50 -4.23
CA ASN A 337 -12.45 -12.85 -4.72
C ASN A 337 -13.52 -13.60 -3.90
N THR A 338 -14.38 -12.89 -3.17
CA THR A 338 -15.52 -13.48 -2.45
C THR A 338 -16.83 -13.18 -3.18
N VAL A 339 -17.83 -14.07 -3.05
CA VAL A 339 -19.16 -13.92 -3.68
C VAL A 339 -20.02 -13.00 -2.82
N ALA A 340 -20.93 -12.24 -3.44
CA ALA A 340 -21.95 -11.50 -2.72
C ALA A 340 -22.86 -12.48 -1.97
N GLU A 341 -22.97 -12.33 -0.65
CA GLU A 341 -23.87 -13.13 0.18
C GLU A 341 -25.11 -12.29 0.47
N SER A 342 -26.30 -12.79 0.10
CA SER A 342 -27.59 -12.16 0.44
C SER A 342 -27.75 -10.70 -0.04
N GLY A 343 -27.29 -10.39 -1.26
CA GLY A 343 -27.40 -9.05 -1.85
C GLY A 343 -26.52 -7.99 -1.16
N VAL A 344 -25.45 -8.42 -0.46
CA VAL A 344 -24.49 -7.52 0.20
C VAL A 344 -23.19 -7.44 -0.61
N TYR A 345 -22.79 -6.22 -0.94
CA TYR A 345 -21.66 -5.92 -1.82
C TYR A 345 -20.64 -5.00 -1.12
N ASP A 346 -19.34 -5.27 -1.32
CA ASP A 346 -18.24 -4.33 -1.04
C ASP A 346 -17.93 -3.56 -2.32
N ILE A 347 -18.33 -2.30 -2.36
CA ILE A 347 -18.18 -1.41 -3.51
C ILE A 347 -17.05 -0.44 -3.21
N SER A 348 -16.05 -0.37 -4.09
CA SER A 348 -14.87 0.48 -3.87
C SER A 348 -14.38 1.13 -5.14
N ASN A 349 -13.64 2.24 -5.02
CA ASN A 349 -12.96 2.84 -6.16
C ASN A 349 -11.95 1.87 -6.78
N LYS A 350 -11.95 1.78 -8.11
CA LYS A 350 -10.95 0.99 -8.86
C LYS A 350 -9.64 1.76 -9.02
N ARG A 351 -9.74 3.05 -9.32
CA ARG A 351 -8.58 3.92 -9.65
C ARG A 351 -7.89 4.44 -8.39
N ARG A 352 -6.56 4.54 -8.44
CA ARG A 352 -5.72 5.15 -7.38
C ARG A 352 -4.70 6.16 -7.92
N MET A 353 -4.33 6.03 -9.19
CA MET A 353 -3.41 6.93 -9.89
C MET A 353 -4.12 7.78 -10.95
N GLY A 354 -3.49 8.87 -11.37
CA GLY A 354 -4.01 9.79 -12.39
C GLY A 354 -5.17 10.70 -11.95
N SER A 355 -5.58 10.66 -10.68
CA SER A 355 -6.65 11.48 -10.12
C SER A 355 -6.30 11.89 -8.70
N THR A 356 -6.84 13.02 -8.25
CA THR A 356 -6.66 13.50 -6.88
C THR A 356 -7.48 12.67 -5.89
N GLU A 357 -7.18 12.80 -4.61
CA GLU A 357 -7.95 12.18 -3.54
C GLU A 357 -9.43 12.60 -3.59
N TYR A 358 -9.69 13.90 -3.79
CA TYR A 358 -11.05 14.43 -3.92
C TYR A 358 -11.82 13.82 -5.10
N GLN A 359 -11.19 13.68 -6.27
CA GLN A 359 -11.81 13.07 -7.46
C GLN A 359 -12.18 11.61 -7.20
N ILE A 360 -11.30 10.84 -6.55
CA ILE A 360 -11.56 9.44 -6.20
C ILE A 360 -12.74 9.31 -5.24
N ILE A 361 -12.83 10.19 -4.23
CA ILE A 361 -13.96 10.17 -3.30
C ILE A 361 -15.25 10.63 -3.98
N SER A 362 -15.18 11.61 -4.88
CA SER A 362 -16.32 12.05 -5.68
C SER A 362 -16.88 10.93 -6.55
N GLU A 363 -16.01 10.15 -7.22
CA GLU A 363 -16.42 8.96 -7.99
C GLU A 363 -17.13 7.93 -7.12
N MET A 364 -16.60 7.69 -5.91
CA MET A 364 -17.21 6.79 -4.94
C MET A 364 -18.60 7.29 -4.54
N TYR A 365 -18.71 8.56 -4.16
CA TYR A 365 -19.94 9.20 -3.73
C TYR A 365 -21.03 9.10 -4.80
N GLU A 366 -20.73 9.55 -6.01
CA GLU A 366 -21.67 9.57 -7.13
C GLU A 366 -22.09 8.16 -7.56
N GLY A 367 -21.14 7.21 -7.58
CA GLY A 367 -21.45 5.83 -7.94
C GLY A 367 -22.32 5.11 -6.90
N VAL A 368 -22.10 5.36 -5.60
CA VAL A 368 -22.97 4.81 -4.55
C VAL A 368 -24.35 5.46 -4.58
N ARG A 369 -24.43 6.78 -4.79
CA ARG A 369 -25.71 7.48 -4.94
C ARG A 369 -26.53 6.88 -6.09
N ALA A 370 -25.91 6.69 -7.26
CA ALA A 370 -26.57 6.09 -8.42
C ALA A 370 -27.07 4.66 -8.16
N LEU A 371 -26.33 3.86 -7.39
CA LEU A 371 -26.76 2.51 -7.00
C LEU A 371 -27.96 2.53 -6.04
N ILE A 372 -27.98 3.46 -5.07
CA ILE A 372 -29.12 3.64 -4.17
C ILE A 372 -30.36 4.07 -4.94
N GLU A 373 -30.22 5.01 -5.88
CA GLU A 373 -31.32 5.46 -6.76
C GLU A 373 -31.87 4.29 -7.59
N ALA A 374 -30.99 3.48 -8.18
CA ALA A 374 -31.38 2.30 -8.97
C ALA A 374 -32.10 1.23 -8.12
N GLU A 375 -31.65 1.01 -6.88
CA GLU A 375 -32.29 0.10 -5.93
C GLU A 375 -33.68 0.61 -5.51
N CYS A 376 -33.81 1.91 -5.24
CA CYS A 376 -35.10 2.52 -4.94
C CYS A 376 -36.09 2.39 -6.09
N GLN A 377 -35.62 2.49 -7.34
CA GLN A 377 -36.46 2.28 -8.52
C GLN A 377 -36.87 0.80 -8.65
N ALA A 378 -35.92 -0.13 -8.53
CA ALA A 378 -36.18 -1.56 -8.60
C ALA A 378 -37.12 -2.07 -7.50
N CYS A 379 -37.22 -1.39 -6.36
CA CYS A 379 -38.16 -1.71 -5.29
C CYS A 379 -39.61 -1.25 -5.60
N ARG A 380 -39.79 -0.29 -6.52
CA ARG A 380 -41.11 0.22 -6.93
C ARG A 380 -41.72 -0.55 -8.09
N ASP A 381 -40.86 -1.13 -8.92
CA ASP A 381 -41.21 -2.00 -10.05
C ASP A 381 -41.50 -3.43 -9.57
#